data_AF-A0A0F3GVA2-F1
#
_entry.id   AF-A0A0F3GVA2-F1
#
_cell.length_a   1.000
_cell.length_b   1.000
_cell.length_c   1.000
_cell.angle_alpha   90.00
_cell.angle_beta   90.00
_cell.angle_gamma   90.00
#
_symmetry.space_group_name_H-M   'P 1'
#
loop_
_entity.id
_entity.type
_entity.pdbx_description
1 polymer ?
#
loop_
_entity_poly.entity_id
_entity_poly.type
_entity_poly.pdbx_seq_one_letter_code
_entity_poly.pdbx_strand_id
1 'polypeptide(L)'
;MNVIDKVIAWLQAEIDKLKRLKKTQGAQDNASEIDIVQSLYVKLRADYDNLVNNYTSLQDNHMLVTKQLSRLRIGIENFKELNTGLRKASETKRMTIDRLQEELRSAQSQHDSCVARLQGELESARDENTMLQRKLIDREAYIAQLQLGSYNTEHQPPMAKSDDVPAKLKGKFDPLWYDEYQRRNKGRTPKDKDYLSLRAFAREKGVDNHTIRRGFKRVEHDRGQDNNT
;
A
#
# COMPACT_ATOMS: atom_id res chain seq x y z
N MET A 1 -2.26 -66.07 23.14
CA MET A 1 -1.49 -66.45 24.35
C MET A 1 -0.02 -66.43 23.99
N ASN A 2 0.73 -65.48 24.55
CA ASN A 2 2.13 -65.23 24.21
C ASN A 2 3.01 -66.42 24.65
N VAL A 3 4.17 -66.62 24.01
CA VAL A 3 5.07 -67.75 24.35
C VAL A 3 5.48 -67.70 25.82
N ILE A 4 5.68 -66.51 26.36
CA ILE A 4 6.02 -66.29 27.78
C ILE A 4 4.85 -66.64 28.70
N ASP A 5 3.60 -66.32 28.33
CA ASP A 5 2.42 -66.74 29.11
C ASP A 5 2.31 -68.26 29.20
N LYS A 6 2.67 -68.97 28.11
CA LYS A 6 2.72 -70.44 28.09
C LYS A 6 3.84 -70.99 28.98
N VAL A 7 5.01 -70.35 29.00
CA VAL A 7 6.14 -70.72 29.87
C VAL A 7 5.82 -70.46 31.34
N ILE A 8 5.17 -69.33 31.66
CA ILE A 8 4.69 -69.01 33.01
C ILE A 8 3.68 -70.07 33.48
N ALA A 9 2.68 -70.40 32.63
CA ALA A 9 1.69 -71.43 32.95
C ALA A 9 2.32 -72.82 33.14
N TRP A 10 3.32 -73.17 32.34
CA TRP A 10 4.06 -74.42 32.46
C TRP A 10 4.89 -74.48 33.75
N LEU A 11 5.63 -73.41 34.08
CA LEU A 11 6.39 -73.32 35.34
C LEU A 11 5.47 -73.43 36.56
N GLN A 12 4.28 -72.84 36.50
CA GLN A 12 3.28 -72.94 37.56
C GLN A 12 2.78 -74.38 37.76
N ALA A 13 2.48 -75.07 36.64
CA ALA A 13 2.06 -76.46 36.65
C ALA A 13 3.16 -77.39 37.19
N GLU A 14 4.43 -77.12 36.85
CA GLU A 14 5.56 -77.90 37.35
C GLU A 14 5.81 -77.67 38.86
N ILE A 15 5.68 -76.42 39.34
CA ILE A 15 5.71 -76.09 40.78
C ILE A 15 4.61 -76.86 41.54
N ASP A 16 3.39 -76.88 41.01
CA ASP A 16 2.27 -77.58 41.64
C ASP A 16 2.46 -79.10 41.66
N LYS A 17 3.09 -79.66 40.62
CA LYS A 17 3.47 -81.07 40.54
C LYS A 17 4.56 -81.43 41.56
N LEU A 18 5.61 -80.62 41.68
CA LEU A 18 6.68 -80.82 42.66
C LEU A 18 6.16 -80.70 44.10
N LYS A 19 5.25 -79.76 44.38
CA LYS A 19 4.56 -79.65 45.69
C LYS A 19 3.75 -80.89 46.04
N ARG A 20 3.11 -81.53 45.04
CA ARG A 20 2.38 -82.80 45.24
C ARG A 20 3.33 -83.97 45.51
N LEU A 21 4.46 -84.05 44.80
CA LEU A 21 5.48 -85.09 45.00
C LEU A 21 6.17 -84.99 46.37
N LYS A 22 6.41 -83.77 46.88
CA LYS A 22 6.92 -83.53 48.25
C LYS A 22 5.99 -84.03 49.36
N LYS A 23 4.67 -84.13 49.11
CA LYS A 23 3.72 -84.73 50.07
C LYS A 23 3.82 -86.26 50.18
N THR A 24 4.44 -86.92 49.20
CA THR A 24 4.48 -88.39 49.08
C THR A 24 5.84 -89.01 49.37
N GLN A 25 6.92 -88.23 49.47
CA GLN A 25 8.29 -88.71 49.72
C GLN A 25 8.97 -87.93 50.86
N GLY A 26 9.76 -88.64 51.68
CA GLY A 26 10.47 -88.10 52.85
C GLY A 26 11.38 -86.90 52.54
N ALA A 27 11.59 -86.06 53.55
CA ALA A 27 11.67 -84.61 53.42
C ALA A 27 13.03 -83.95 53.12
N GLN A 28 14.05 -84.61 52.55
CA GLN A 28 15.41 -84.04 52.62
C GLN A 28 15.99 -83.31 51.39
N ASP A 29 15.65 -83.64 50.13
CA ASP A 29 16.29 -82.96 48.96
C ASP A 29 15.35 -82.07 48.12
N ASN A 30 14.11 -82.49 47.90
CA ASN A 30 13.17 -81.81 46.99
C ASN A 30 12.65 -80.45 47.48
N ALA A 31 12.93 -80.07 48.74
CA ALA A 31 12.53 -78.78 49.28
C ALA A 31 13.33 -77.62 48.66
N SER A 32 14.63 -77.83 48.44
CA SER A 32 15.54 -76.80 47.91
C SER A 32 15.26 -76.46 46.45
N GLU A 33 14.95 -77.47 45.63
CA GLU A 33 14.64 -77.28 44.20
C GLU A 33 13.33 -76.53 44.00
N ILE A 34 12.30 -76.83 44.82
CA ILE A 34 11.02 -76.12 44.77
C ILE A 34 11.21 -74.64 45.10
N ASP A 35 12.01 -74.31 46.12
CA ASP A 35 12.28 -72.93 46.51
C ASP A 35 13.07 -72.17 45.44
N ILE A 36 14.03 -72.83 44.78
CA ILE A 36 14.78 -72.26 43.65
C ILE A 36 13.85 -71.99 42.46
N VAL A 37 13.05 -72.97 42.04
CA VAL A 37 12.13 -72.82 40.91
C VAL A 37 11.08 -71.75 41.21
N GLN A 38 10.58 -71.67 42.45
CA GLN A 38 9.60 -70.68 42.84
C GLN A 38 10.20 -69.26 42.89
N SER A 39 11.46 -69.11 43.32
CA SER A 39 12.20 -67.85 43.26
C SER A 39 12.43 -67.39 41.80
N LEU A 40 12.83 -68.31 40.92
CA LEU A 40 13.02 -68.05 39.49
C LEU A 40 11.69 -67.67 38.81
N TYR A 41 10.60 -68.33 39.16
CA TYR A 41 9.26 -68.01 38.67
C TYR A 41 8.84 -66.59 39.05
N VAL A 42 9.02 -66.21 40.33
CA VAL A 42 8.66 -64.86 40.80
C VAL A 42 9.48 -63.79 40.10
N LYS A 43 10.79 -64.01 39.92
CA LYS A 43 11.66 -63.08 39.17
C LYS A 43 11.23 -62.97 37.71
N LEU A 44 11.04 -64.09 37.02
CA LEU A 44 10.61 -64.10 35.62
C LEU A 44 9.26 -63.40 35.43
N ARG A 45 8.34 -63.59 36.37
CA ARG A 45 7.03 -62.93 36.33
C ARG A 45 7.17 -61.41 36.48
N ALA A 46 7.97 -60.96 37.46
CA ALA A 46 8.23 -59.55 37.67
C ALA A 46 8.93 -58.91 36.45
N ASP A 47 9.91 -59.60 35.86
CA ASP A 47 10.61 -59.14 34.66
C ASP A 47 9.67 -59.06 33.45
N TYR A 48 8.75 -60.02 33.30
CA TYR A 48 7.73 -60.00 32.25
C TYR A 48 6.73 -58.86 32.42
N ASP A 49 6.19 -58.68 33.64
CA ASP A 49 5.24 -57.61 33.91
C ASP A 49 5.91 -56.23 33.69
N ASN A 50 7.18 -56.07 34.06
CA ASN A 50 7.98 -54.88 33.73
C ASN A 50 8.17 -54.68 32.22
N LEU A 51 8.46 -55.75 31.47
CA LEU A 51 8.60 -55.68 30.02
C LEU A 51 7.29 -55.27 29.34
N VAL A 52 6.15 -55.81 29.78
CA VAL A 52 4.82 -55.45 29.27
C VAL A 52 4.51 -53.98 29.56
N ASN A 53 4.81 -53.49 30.77
CA ASN A 53 4.62 -52.08 31.12
C ASN A 53 5.50 -51.16 30.26
N ASN A 54 6.78 -51.52 30.08
CA ASN A 54 7.70 -50.76 29.24
C ASN A 54 7.26 -50.75 27.77
N TYR A 55 6.78 -51.88 27.25
CA TYR A 55 6.27 -51.98 25.89
C TYR A 55 5.03 -51.12 25.68
N THR A 56 4.10 -51.14 26.63
CA THR A 56 2.87 -50.33 26.57
C THR A 56 3.21 -48.84 26.60
N SER A 57 4.10 -48.41 27.49
CA SER A 57 4.60 -47.03 27.54
C SER A 57 5.30 -46.62 26.24
N LEU A 58 6.11 -47.51 25.64
CA LEU A 58 6.75 -47.24 24.36
C LEU A 58 5.73 -47.10 23.22
N GLN A 59 4.68 -47.93 23.21
CA GLN A 59 3.60 -47.86 22.22
C GLN A 59 2.83 -46.52 22.32
N ASP A 60 2.53 -46.07 23.53
CA ASP A 60 1.86 -44.78 23.76
C ASP A 60 2.73 -43.60 23.31
N ASN A 61 4.02 -43.63 23.64
CA ASN A 61 4.99 -42.63 23.18
C ASN A 61 5.11 -42.62 21.65
N HIS A 62 5.17 -43.79 21.02
CA HIS A 62 5.22 -43.91 19.56
C HIS A 62 3.97 -43.30 18.90
N MET A 63 2.78 -43.56 19.45
CA MET A 63 1.53 -42.97 18.98
C MET A 63 1.52 -41.44 19.15
N LEU A 64 2.04 -40.92 20.27
CA LEU A 64 2.15 -39.48 20.51
C LEU A 64 3.07 -38.82 19.48
N VAL A 65 4.26 -39.37 19.27
CA VAL A 65 5.24 -38.87 18.28
C VAL A 65 4.64 -38.89 16.88
N THR A 66 3.94 -39.97 16.51
CA THR A 66 3.29 -40.09 15.20
C THR A 66 2.22 -39.00 14.99
N LYS A 67 1.41 -38.70 16.02
CA LYS A 67 0.45 -37.60 15.98
C LYS A 67 1.13 -36.23 15.82
N GLN A 68 2.23 -36.00 16.54
CA GLN A 68 3.01 -34.76 16.44
C GLN A 68 3.63 -34.59 15.04
N LEU A 69 4.22 -35.65 14.49
CA LEU A 69 4.77 -35.65 13.13
C LEU A 69 3.70 -35.39 12.07
N SER A 70 2.50 -35.96 12.23
CA SER A 70 1.37 -35.68 11.33
C SER A 70 0.97 -34.20 11.36
N ARG A 71 0.92 -33.58 12.55
CA ARG A 71 0.63 -32.14 12.69
C ARG A 71 1.71 -31.27 12.06
N LEU A 72 2.98 -31.62 12.26
CA LEU A 72 4.11 -30.93 11.65
C LEU A 72 4.07 -31.03 10.12
N ARG A 73 3.73 -32.21 9.57
CA ARG A 73 3.58 -32.38 8.11
C ARG A 73 2.52 -31.46 7.53
N ILE A 74 1.35 -31.34 8.17
CA ILE A 74 0.29 -30.41 7.74
C ILE A 74 0.79 -28.96 7.85
N GLY A 75 1.45 -28.60 8.96
CA GLY A 75 2.03 -27.27 9.12
C GLY A 75 3.01 -26.90 8.01
N ILE A 76 3.91 -27.81 7.64
CA ILE A 76 4.87 -27.62 6.54
C ILE A 76 4.14 -27.38 5.22
N GLU A 77 3.07 -28.13 4.92
CA GLU A 77 2.33 -27.97 3.68
C GLU A 77 1.62 -26.61 3.62
N ASN A 78 0.99 -26.19 4.71
CA ASN A 78 0.39 -24.84 4.82
C ASN A 78 1.45 -23.73 4.60
N PHE A 79 2.67 -23.91 5.14
CA PHE A 79 3.76 -22.95 4.91
C PHE A 79 4.24 -22.93 3.45
N LYS A 80 4.22 -24.06 2.73
CA LYS A 80 4.54 -24.08 1.30
C LYS A 80 3.49 -23.36 0.48
N GLU A 81 2.21 -23.58 0.77
CA GLU A 81 1.09 -22.89 0.12
C GLU A 81 1.20 -21.37 0.34
N LEU A 82 1.43 -20.95 1.59
CA LEU A 82 1.64 -19.54 1.94
C LEU A 82 2.83 -18.94 1.19
N ASN A 83 3.98 -19.61 1.17
CA ASN A 83 5.16 -19.16 0.43
C ASN A 83 4.89 -19.04 -1.07
N THR A 84 4.11 -19.96 -1.64
CA THR A 84 3.73 -19.93 -3.05
C THR A 84 2.81 -18.75 -3.35
N GLY A 85 1.84 -18.48 -2.48
CA GLY A 85 0.99 -17.28 -2.56
C GLY A 85 1.80 -15.99 -2.47
N LEU A 86 2.75 -15.92 -1.53
CA LEU A 86 3.62 -14.76 -1.36
C LEU A 86 4.50 -14.51 -2.59
N ARG A 87 5.06 -15.57 -3.21
CA ARG A 87 5.83 -15.46 -4.45
C ARG A 87 4.99 -14.90 -5.60
N LYS A 88 3.76 -15.41 -5.79
CA LYS A 88 2.85 -14.89 -6.84
C LYS A 88 2.48 -13.43 -6.61
N ALA A 89 2.20 -13.05 -5.37
CA ALA A 89 1.91 -11.66 -5.01
C ALA A 89 3.13 -10.74 -5.24
N SER A 90 4.33 -11.20 -4.90
CA SER A 90 5.59 -10.48 -5.14
C SER A 90 5.83 -10.27 -6.64
N GLU A 91 5.64 -11.32 -7.44
CA GLU A 91 5.77 -11.26 -8.90
C GLU A 91 4.80 -10.26 -9.52
N THR A 92 3.53 -10.29 -9.07
CA THR A 92 2.51 -9.34 -9.54
C THR A 92 2.88 -7.90 -9.21
N LYS A 93 3.40 -7.64 -8.01
CA LYS A 93 3.88 -6.31 -7.61
C LYS A 93 5.07 -5.88 -8.46
N ARG A 94 6.02 -6.78 -8.75
CA ARG A 94 7.17 -6.48 -9.62
C ARG A 94 6.71 -6.06 -11.02
N MET A 95 5.84 -6.84 -11.66
CA MET A 95 5.29 -6.49 -12.98
C MET A 95 4.56 -5.14 -12.96
N THR A 96 3.86 -4.84 -11.88
CA THR A 96 3.17 -3.54 -11.73
C THR A 96 4.16 -2.39 -11.61
N ILE A 97 5.24 -2.57 -10.86
CA ILE A 97 6.33 -1.58 -10.75
C ILE A 97 6.96 -1.34 -12.12
N ASP A 98 7.30 -2.38 -12.86
CA ASP A 98 7.93 -2.27 -14.18
C ASP A 98 7.01 -1.50 -15.15
N ARG A 99 5.71 -1.81 -15.15
CA ARG A 99 4.70 -1.11 -15.95
C ARG A 99 4.62 0.37 -15.60
N LEU A 100 4.56 0.71 -14.31
CA LEU A 100 4.48 2.09 -13.85
C LEU A 100 5.76 2.88 -14.16
N GLN A 101 6.92 2.23 -14.09
CA GLN A 101 8.20 2.84 -14.46
C GLN A 101 8.27 3.15 -15.96
N GLU A 102 7.72 2.28 -16.81
CA GLU A 102 7.62 2.54 -18.24
C GLU A 102 6.66 3.69 -18.55
N GLU A 103 5.47 3.70 -17.92
CA GLU A 103 4.50 4.80 -18.04
C GLU A 103 5.11 6.14 -17.60
N LEU A 104 5.87 6.16 -16.49
CA LEU A 104 6.55 7.35 -16.02
C LEU A 104 7.59 7.85 -17.03
N ARG A 105 8.42 6.96 -17.58
CA ARG A 105 9.43 7.31 -18.59
C ARG A 105 8.77 7.86 -19.86
N SER A 106 7.68 7.27 -20.31
CA SER A 106 6.92 7.75 -21.46
C SER A 106 6.32 9.14 -21.22
N ALA A 107 5.71 9.35 -20.05
CA ALA A 107 5.14 10.65 -19.68
C ALA A 107 6.21 11.74 -19.57
N GLN A 108 7.37 11.42 -19.00
CA GLN A 108 8.52 12.35 -18.93
C GLN A 108 9.00 12.73 -20.32
N SER A 109 9.19 11.76 -21.22
CA SER A 109 9.60 12.03 -22.60
C SER A 109 8.60 12.92 -23.35
N GLN A 110 7.30 12.68 -23.21
CA GLN A 110 6.26 13.51 -23.81
C GLN A 110 6.26 14.93 -23.23
N HIS A 111 6.41 15.06 -21.91
CA HIS A 111 6.51 16.35 -21.24
C HIS A 111 7.71 17.15 -21.74
N ASP A 112 8.89 16.54 -21.80
CA ASP A 112 10.13 17.20 -22.25
C ASP A 112 10.03 17.64 -23.70
N SER A 113 9.43 16.82 -24.56
CA SER A 113 9.14 17.19 -25.94
C SER A 113 8.19 18.38 -26.04
N CYS A 114 7.12 18.41 -25.23
CA CYS A 114 6.18 19.52 -25.17
C CYS A 114 6.86 20.82 -24.70
N VAL A 115 7.69 20.73 -23.65
CA VAL A 115 8.46 21.87 -23.15
C VAL A 115 9.41 22.41 -24.20
N ALA A 116 10.16 21.54 -24.89
CA ALA A 116 11.06 21.96 -25.97
C ALA A 116 10.32 22.66 -27.10
N ARG A 117 9.14 22.16 -27.49
CA ARG A 117 8.29 22.82 -28.50
C ARG A 117 7.83 24.20 -28.04
N LEU A 118 7.29 24.31 -26.83
CA LEU A 118 6.82 25.58 -26.27
C LEU A 118 7.96 26.60 -26.10
N GLN A 119 9.16 26.15 -25.76
CA GLN A 119 10.35 27.01 -25.72
C GLN A 119 10.71 27.54 -27.10
N GLY A 120 10.64 26.70 -28.15
CA GLY A 120 10.84 27.14 -29.53
C GLY A 120 9.79 28.15 -29.99
N GLU A 121 8.51 27.92 -29.68
CA GLU A 121 7.41 28.85 -29.99
C GLU A 121 7.59 30.19 -29.26
N LEU A 122 8.01 30.17 -27.99
CA LEU A 122 8.29 31.37 -27.22
C LEU A 122 9.42 32.20 -27.84
N GLU A 123 10.49 31.55 -28.28
CA GLU A 123 11.62 32.24 -28.91
C GLU A 123 11.22 32.83 -30.26
N SER A 124 10.48 32.09 -31.10
CA SER A 124 9.92 32.62 -32.35
C SER A 124 9.03 33.84 -32.11
N ALA A 125 8.15 33.79 -31.11
CA ALA A 125 7.29 34.92 -30.76
C ALA A 125 8.09 36.13 -30.26
N ARG A 126 9.21 35.91 -29.56
CA ARG A 126 10.13 36.98 -29.16
C ARG A 126 10.80 37.62 -30.36
N ASP A 127 11.31 36.83 -31.29
CA ASP A 127 11.94 37.31 -32.52
C ASP A 127 10.96 38.13 -33.35
N GLU A 128 9.74 37.64 -33.54
CA GLU A 128 8.67 38.38 -34.21
C GLU A 128 8.35 39.70 -33.50
N ASN A 129 8.25 39.70 -32.16
CA ASN A 129 8.00 40.92 -31.40
C ASN A 129 9.12 41.94 -31.59
N THR A 130 10.39 41.53 -31.52
CA THR A 130 11.52 42.44 -31.75
C THR A 130 11.53 42.99 -33.18
N MET A 131 11.17 42.17 -34.18
CA MET A 131 11.04 42.62 -35.57
C MET A 131 9.93 43.67 -35.72
N LEU A 132 8.77 43.44 -35.11
CA LEU A 132 7.64 44.37 -35.13
C LEU A 132 7.98 45.67 -34.40
N GLN A 133 8.68 45.61 -33.26
CA GLN A 133 9.16 46.80 -32.56
C GLN A 133 10.11 47.63 -33.41
N ARG A 134 11.05 47.00 -34.13
CA ARG A 134 11.93 47.72 -35.08
C ARG A 134 11.13 48.41 -36.17
N LYS A 135 10.19 47.69 -36.79
CA LYS A 135 9.29 48.28 -37.80
C LYS A 135 8.47 49.44 -37.24
N LEU A 136 8.01 49.34 -35.98
CA LEU A 136 7.29 50.43 -35.33
C LEU A 136 8.18 51.67 -35.20
N ILE A 137 9.39 51.51 -34.68
CA ILE A 137 10.38 52.59 -34.56
C ILE A 137 10.65 53.25 -35.92
N ASP A 138 10.88 52.46 -36.98
CA ASP A 138 11.12 52.99 -38.33
C ASP A 138 9.92 53.81 -38.84
N ARG A 139 8.70 53.36 -38.55
CA ARG A 139 7.46 54.06 -38.94
C ARG A 139 7.23 55.31 -38.12
N GLU A 140 7.49 55.28 -36.82
CA GLU A 140 7.43 56.45 -35.94
C GLU A 140 8.44 57.52 -36.38
N ALA A 141 9.67 57.13 -36.72
CA ALA A 141 10.67 58.03 -37.28
C ALA A 141 10.22 58.65 -38.61
N TYR A 142 9.64 57.86 -39.51
CA TYR A 142 9.09 58.36 -40.77
C TYR A 142 7.91 59.33 -40.56
N ILE A 143 7.00 59.03 -39.63
CA ILE A 143 5.90 59.94 -39.27
C ILE A 143 6.44 61.25 -38.69
N ALA A 144 7.46 61.20 -37.81
CA ALA A 144 8.08 62.40 -37.27
C ALA A 144 8.71 63.28 -38.38
N GLN A 145 9.35 62.66 -39.38
CA GLN A 145 9.86 63.38 -40.56
C GLN A 145 8.73 64.04 -41.38
N LEU A 146 7.62 63.33 -41.60
CA LEU A 146 6.45 63.89 -42.29
C LEU A 146 5.84 65.05 -41.50
N GLN A 147 5.72 64.93 -40.17
CA GLN A 147 5.21 66.00 -39.32
C GLN A 147 6.11 67.24 -39.38
N LEU A 148 7.45 67.08 -39.34
CA LEU A 148 8.40 68.19 -39.55
C LEU A 148 8.23 68.85 -40.93
N GLY A 149 7.92 68.07 -41.97
CA GLY A 149 7.58 68.58 -43.31
C GLY A 149 6.26 69.38 -43.33
N SER A 150 5.24 68.92 -42.60
CA SER A 150 3.95 69.60 -42.47
C SER A 150 4.03 70.88 -41.62
N TYR A 151 4.84 70.90 -40.55
CA TYR A 151 5.08 72.10 -39.74
C TYR A 151 5.91 73.19 -40.45
N ASN A 152 6.66 72.84 -41.50
CA ASN A 152 7.28 73.82 -42.39
C ASN A 152 6.32 74.38 -43.44
N THR A 153 5.07 73.90 -43.49
CA THR A 153 4.10 74.36 -44.48
C THR A 153 2.79 74.91 -43.91
N GLU A 154 2.45 74.83 -42.62
CA GLU A 154 1.38 75.66 -42.01
C GLU A 154 1.22 75.42 -40.48
N HIS A 155 1.15 76.54 -39.74
CA HIS A 155 0.47 76.79 -38.45
C HIS A 155 0.87 76.13 -37.10
N GLN A 156 0.94 77.01 -36.10
CA GLN A 156 1.04 76.79 -34.64
C GLN A 156 -0.10 75.93 -34.06
N PRO A 157 0.14 75.15 -32.98
CA PRO A 157 -0.90 74.45 -32.25
C PRO A 157 -1.38 75.25 -31.03
N PRO A 158 -2.65 75.14 -30.59
CA PRO A 158 -2.98 75.30 -29.19
C PRO A 158 -2.99 73.93 -28.50
N MET A 159 -2.25 73.86 -27.39
CA MET A 159 -2.24 72.75 -26.47
C MET A 159 -3.64 72.47 -25.91
N ALA A 160 -4.13 71.26 -26.10
CA ALA A 160 -5.19 70.69 -25.28
C ALA A 160 -4.54 69.91 -24.13
N LYS A 161 -4.86 70.31 -22.91
CA LYS A 161 -4.52 69.62 -21.66
C LYS A 161 -5.09 68.21 -21.70
N SER A 162 -4.25 67.19 -21.55
CA SER A 162 -4.65 65.82 -21.23
C SER A 162 -4.37 65.57 -19.74
N ASP A 163 -5.37 65.84 -18.91
CA ASP A 163 -5.46 65.23 -17.58
C ASP A 163 -6.12 63.85 -17.73
N ASP A 164 -5.38 62.88 -18.26
CA ASP A 164 -5.81 61.48 -18.24
C ASP A 164 -5.07 60.73 -17.12
N VAL A 165 -5.70 60.72 -15.95
CA VAL A 165 -5.46 59.72 -14.92
C VAL A 165 -5.94 58.38 -15.46
N PRO A 166 -5.16 57.29 -15.42
CA PRO A 166 -5.57 56.03 -16.03
C PRO A 166 -6.82 55.48 -15.33
N ALA A 167 -7.89 55.32 -16.12
CA ALA A 167 -9.11 54.66 -15.72
C ALA A 167 -8.77 53.26 -15.18
N LYS A 168 -9.00 53.05 -13.88
CA LYS A 168 -8.97 51.72 -13.25
C LYS A 168 -9.88 50.79 -14.06
N LEU A 169 -9.29 49.79 -14.70
CA LEU A 169 -9.97 48.66 -15.33
C LEU A 169 -10.97 48.05 -14.34
N LYS A 170 -12.25 48.42 -14.47
CA LYS A 170 -13.36 47.76 -13.79
C LYS A 170 -13.71 46.52 -14.59
N GLY A 171 -12.99 45.42 -14.38
CA GLY A 171 -13.38 44.14 -14.95
C GLY A 171 -14.79 43.73 -14.46
N LYS A 172 -15.59 43.12 -15.34
CA LYS A 172 -16.92 42.61 -14.99
C LYS A 172 -16.78 41.24 -14.31
N PHE A 173 -17.72 40.92 -13.43
CA PHE A 173 -17.78 39.61 -12.78
C PHE A 173 -18.27 38.53 -13.76
N ASP A 174 -17.55 37.40 -13.82
CA ASP A 174 -17.97 36.20 -14.55
C ASP A 174 -18.53 35.14 -13.56
N PRO A 175 -19.77 34.66 -13.73
CA PRO A 175 -20.37 33.61 -12.89
C PRO A 175 -19.54 32.32 -12.80
N LEU A 176 -18.78 31.96 -13.83
CA LEU A 176 -17.94 30.75 -13.84
C LEU A 176 -16.78 30.82 -12.83
N TRP A 177 -16.41 32.03 -12.40
CA TRP A 177 -15.38 32.22 -11.38
C TRP A 177 -15.81 31.69 -10.00
N TYR A 178 -17.11 31.55 -9.74
CA TYR A 178 -17.60 30.93 -8.52
C TYR A 178 -17.15 29.47 -8.42
N ASP A 179 -17.37 28.69 -9.49
CA ASP A 179 -16.99 27.28 -9.55
C ASP A 179 -15.48 27.09 -9.63
N GLU A 180 -14.77 27.98 -10.30
CA GLU A 180 -13.31 28.01 -10.32
C GLU A 180 -12.74 28.22 -8.91
N TYR A 181 -13.28 29.18 -8.16
CA TYR A 181 -12.86 29.47 -6.79
C TYR A 181 -13.14 28.30 -5.84
N GLN A 182 -14.34 27.71 -5.92
CA GLN A 182 -14.71 26.55 -5.10
C GLN A 182 -13.85 25.33 -5.41
N ARG A 183 -13.54 25.06 -6.69
CA ARG A 183 -12.63 23.96 -7.08
C ARG A 183 -11.23 24.15 -6.53
N ARG A 184 -10.68 25.35 -6.63
CA ARG A 184 -9.31 25.66 -6.15
C ARG A 184 -9.20 25.59 -4.62
N ASN A 185 -10.29 25.83 -3.90
CA ASN A 185 -10.31 25.75 -2.44
C ASN A 185 -10.97 24.48 -1.89
N LYS A 186 -11.31 23.50 -2.75
CA LYS A 186 -11.96 22.27 -2.32
C LYS A 186 -11.07 21.49 -1.34
N GLY A 187 -11.57 21.27 -0.13
CA GLY A 187 -10.84 20.58 0.93
C GLY A 187 -9.71 21.40 1.57
N ARG A 188 -9.63 22.71 1.29
CA ARG A 188 -8.64 23.63 1.85
C ARG A 188 -9.31 24.60 2.82
N THR A 189 -8.58 24.93 3.89
CA THR A 189 -8.97 25.88 4.92
C THR A 189 -8.07 27.12 4.86
N PRO A 190 -8.50 28.27 5.40
CA PRO A 190 -7.67 29.48 5.43
C PRO A 190 -6.31 29.37 6.15
N LYS A 191 -6.07 28.25 6.85
CA LYS A 191 -4.79 27.95 7.51
C LYS A 191 -3.80 27.22 6.60
N ASP A 192 -4.29 26.66 5.49
CA ASP A 192 -3.46 25.93 4.53
C ASP A 192 -2.68 26.92 3.65
N LYS A 193 -1.40 26.60 3.39
CA LYS A 193 -0.50 27.46 2.59
C LYS A 193 -1.02 27.72 1.17
N ASP A 194 -1.76 26.76 0.61
CA ASP A 194 -2.29 26.82 -0.76
C ASP A 194 -3.74 27.28 -0.83
N TYR A 195 -4.27 27.84 0.27
CA TYR A 195 -5.61 28.41 0.29
C TYR A 195 -5.65 29.77 -0.42
N LEU A 196 -6.56 29.90 -1.37
CA LEU A 196 -6.71 31.12 -2.14
C LEU A 196 -7.78 32.01 -1.51
N SER A 197 -7.35 33.07 -0.83
CA SER A 197 -8.28 34.08 -0.30
C SER A 197 -9.04 34.81 -1.41
N LEU A 198 -10.27 35.23 -1.14
CA LEU A 198 -11.10 36.02 -2.07
C LEU A 198 -10.37 37.27 -2.59
N ARG A 199 -9.57 37.92 -1.73
CA ARG A 199 -8.79 39.11 -2.09
C ARG A 199 -7.67 38.78 -3.07
N ALA A 200 -7.01 37.63 -2.90
CA ALA A 200 -5.98 37.16 -3.83
C ALA A 200 -6.58 36.76 -5.17
N PHE A 201 -7.69 36.03 -5.15
CA PHE A 201 -8.44 35.67 -6.35
C PHE A 201 -8.94 36.90 -7.12
N ALA A 202 -9.39 37.95 -6.42
CA ALA A 202 -9.81 39.19 -7.04
C ALA A 202 -8.69 39.93 -7.77
N ARG A 203 -7.49 39.95 -7.18
CA ARG A 203 -6.31 40.49 -7.85
C ARG A 203 -5.94 39.67 -9.08
N GLU A 204 -6.01 38.34 -9.01
CA GLU A 204 -5.74 37.45 -10.13
C GLU A 204 -6.68 37.70 -11.32
N LYS A 205 -7.97 37.97 -11.04
CA LYS A 205 -8.98 38.25 -12.07
C LYS A 205 -9.07 39.72 -12.49
N GLY A 206 -8.20 40.59 -11.97
CA GLY A 206 -8.16 42.01 -12.35
C GLY A 206 -9.44 42.79 -11.96
N VAL A 207 -10.12 42.38 -10.89
CA VAL A 207 -11.36 43.01 -10.40
C VAL A 207 -11.24 43.39 -8.93
N ASP A 208 -12.06 44.35 -8.49
CA ASP A 208 -12.09 44.70 -7.08
C ASP A 208 -12.74 43.59 -6.22
N ASN A 209 -12.32 43.51 -4.96
CA ASN A 209 -12.81 42.51 -4.00
C ASN A 209 -14.32 42.62 -3.75
N HIS A 210 -14.90 43.80 -3.94
CA HIS A 210 -16.32 44.05 -3.75
C HIS A 210 -17.17 43.45 -4.87
N THR A 211 -16.67 43.52 -6.10
CA THR A 211 -17.28 42.99 -7.32
C THR A 211 -17.36 41.47 -7.28
N ILE A 212 -16.29 40.79 -6.86
CA ILE A 212 -16.31 39.33 -6.66
C ILE A 212 -17.21 38.93 -5.50
N ARG A 213 -17.15 39.62 -4.36
CA ARG A 213 -18.00 39.30 -3.21
C ARG A 213 -19.49 39.42 -3.56
N ARG A 214 -19.89 40.46 -4.30
CA ARG A 214 -21.27 40.61 -4.79
C ARG A 214 -21.63 39.57 -5.85
N GLY A 215 -20.70 39.25 -6.74
CA GLY A 215 -20.89 38.21 -7.76
C GLY A 215 -21.17 36.84 -7.15
N PHE A 216 -20.36 36.43 -6.18
CA PHE A 216 -20.51 35.13 -5.50
C PHE A 216 -21.82 35.03 -4.72
N LYS A 217 -22.21 36.09 -4.01
CA LYS A 217 -23.51 36.13 -3.32
C LYS A 217 -24.70 35.98 -4.27
N ARG A 218 -24.61 36.53 -5.49
CA ARG A 218 -25.67 36.37 -6.50
C ARG A 218 -25.75 34.93 -6.99
N VAL A 219 -24.61 34.32 -7.34
CA VAL A 219 -24.57 32.91 -7.76
C VAL A 219 -25.09 31.97 -6.66
N GLU A 220 -24.76 32.24 -5.39
CA GLU A 220 -25.30 31.47 -4.25
C GLU A 220 -26.81 31.64 -4.08
N HIS A 221 -27.33 32.85 -4.27
CA HIS A 221 -28.76 33.12 -4.21
C HIS A 221 -29.52 32.43 -5.35
N ASP A 222 -29.01 32.53 -6.58
CA ASP A 222 -29.64 31.95 -7.77
C ASP A 222 -29.67 30.41 -7.66
N ARG A 223 -28.57 29.78 -7.24
CA ARG A 223 -28.53 28.32 -7.00
C ARG A 223 -29.34 27.86 -5.79
N GLY A 224 -29.55 28.74 -4.80
CA GLY A 224 -30.40 28.47 -3.65
C GLY A 224 -31.89 28.48 -3.99
N GLN A 225 -32.29 29.21 -5.04
CA GLN A 225 -33.66 29.22 -5.54
C GLN A 225 -33.97 27.99 -6.40
N ASP A 226 -33.01 27.53 -7.22
CA ASP A 226 -33.18 26.33 -8.07
C ASP A 226 -33.36 25.02 -7.27
N ASN A 227 -32.89 24.97 -6.02
CA ASN A 227 -33.03 23.79 -5.15
C ASN A 227 -34.32 23.77 -4.31
N ASN A 228 -35.19 24.78 -4.43
CA ASN A 228 -36.43 24.93 -3.65
C ASN A 228 -37.72 24.90 -4.50
N THR A 229 -37.60 24.46 -5.75
CA THR A 229 -38.71 24.11 -6.68
C THR A 229 -38.63 22.64 -7.04
#